data_AF-A0A8D9EIA8-F1
#
_entry.id   AF-A0A8D9EIA8-F1
#
_cell.length_a   1.000
_cell.length_b   1.000
_cell.length_c   1.000
_cell.angle_alpha   90.00
_cell.angle_beta   90.00
_cell.angle_gamma   90.00
#
_symmetry.space_group_name_H-M   'P 1'
#
loop_
_entity.id
_entity.type
_entity.pdbx_description
1 polymer ?
#
loop_
_entity_poly.entity_id
_entity_poly.type
_entity_poly.pdbx_seq_one_letter_code
_entity_poly.pdbx_strand_id
1 'polypeptide(L)'
;MDIHTTKKPFDKKKWRNERYNKKFQKQQFEERRNKAIMRDYFKLKKKSNSNDPSNSENGPNQQATQPVKRLNAYQQAQQEFEKRKQEAVARKEEAAKRREEIKEAMGKYNEKKKKKMDIIRKKTKKGQPVMKERLESLYEKIKKSVEQDGS
;
A
#
# COMPACT_ATOMS: atom_id res chain seq x y z
N MET A 1 -33.91 -39.79 16.50
CA MET A 1 -33.95 -39.45 15.06
C MET A 1 -32.66 -38.69 14.76
N ASP A 2 -31.61 -39.41 14.38
CA ASP A 2 -30.28 -38.83 14.20
C ASP A 2 -30.18 -38.14 12.83
N ILE A 3 -29.97 -36.82 12.86
CA ILE A 3 -29.80 -36.00 11.66
C ILE A 3 -28.37 -36.23 11.15
N HIS A 4 -28.19 -37.20 10.27
CA HIS A 4 -26.94 -37.36 9.53
C HIS A 4 -26.73 -36.13 8.62
N THR A 5 -25.94 -35.16 9.08
CA THR A 5 -25.50 -34.06 8.22
C THR A 5 -24.53 -34.60 7.17
N THR A 6 -25.02 -34.90 5.98
CA THR A 6 -24.15 -35.26 4.85
C THR A 6 -23.26 -34.06 4.53
N LYS A 7 -21.94 -34.20 4.74
CA LYS A 7 -20.96 -33.15 4.41
C LYS A 7 -21.06 -32.85 2.92
N LYS A 8 -21.18 -31.57 2.57
CA LYS A 8 -21.18 -31.13 1.17
C LYS A 8 -19.88 -31.58 0.47
N PRO A 9 -19.96 -32.13 -0.76
CA PRO A 9 -18.78 -32.56 -1.49
C PRO A 9 -17.87 -31.37 -1.80
N PHE A 10 -16.55 -31.61 -1.78
CA PHE A 10 -15.55 -30.58 -2.01
C PHE A 10 -15.53 -30.11 -3.46
N ASP A 11 -15.84 -28.84 -3.69
CA ASP A 11 -15.74 -28.22 -5.01
C ASP A 11 -14.29 -27.85 -5.34
N LYS A 12 -13.63 -28.75 -6.05
CA LYS A 12 -12.26 -28.58 -6.56
C LYS A 12 -12.11 -27.39 -7.51
N LYS A 13 -13.17 -26.99 -8.22
CA LYS A 13 -13.13 -25.87 -9.18
C LYS A 13 -13.14 -24.55 -8.42
N LYS A 14 -14.02 -24.41 -7.43
CA LYS A 14 -14.03 -23.27 -6.52
C LYS A 14 -12.70 -23.13 -5.79
N TRP A 15 -12.18 -24.21 -5.21
CA TRP A 15 -10.90 -24.17 -4.51
C TRP A 15 -9.73 -23.74 -5.40
N ARG A 16 -9.64 -24.24 -6.64
CA ARG A 16 -8.58 -23.82 -7.58
C ARG A 16 -8.68 -22.35 -7.95
N ASN A 17 -9.90 -21.85 -8.17
CA ASN A 17 -10.13 -20.42 -8.43
C ASN A 17 -9.71 -19.57 -7.23
N GLU A 18 -10.08 -19.96 -6.02
CA GLU A 18 -9.71 -19.23 -4.80
C GLU A 18 -8.19 -19.25 -4.55
N ARG A 19 -7.53 -20.38 -4.87
CA ARG A 19 -6.09 -20.56 -4.64
C ARG A 19 -5.22 -19.82 -5.65
N TYR A 20 -5.54 -19.90 -6.95
CA TYR A 20 -4.64 -19.44 -8.02
C TYR A 20 -5.13 -18.20 -8.77
N ASN A 21 -6.38 -17.77 -8.60
CA ASN A 21 -6.83 -16.55 -9.25
C ASN A 21 -6.31 -15.32 -8.52
N LYS A 22 -5.37 -14.60 -9.16
CA LYS A 22 -4.77 -13.37 -8.64
C LYS A 22 -5.80 -12.26 -8.34
N LYS A 23 -6.89 -12.18 -9.11
CA LYS A 23 -7.98 -11.22 -8.86
C LYS A 23 -8.71 -11.54 -7.55
N PHE A 24 -8.97 -12.82 -7.31
CA PHE A 24 -9.62 -13.29 -6.08
C PHE A 24 -8.73 -13.04 -4.85
N GLN A 25 -7.43 -13.31 -4.94
CA GLN A 25 -6.49 -13.00 -3.86
C GLN A 25 -6.43 -11.50 -3.53
N LYS A 26 -6.44 -10.64 -4.57
CA LYS A 26 -6.48 -9.18 -4.39
C LYS A 26 -7.77 -8.73 -3.70
N GLN A 27 -8.91 -9.27 -4.13
CA GLN A 27 -10.20 -9.00 -3.52
C GLN A 27 -10.23 -9.43 -2.04
N GLN A 28 -9.73 -10.62 -1.71
CA GLN A 28 -9.61 -11.08 -0.33
C GLN A 28 -8.74 -10.16 0.53
N PHE A 29 -7.65 -9.61 -0.02
CA PHE A 29 -6.81 -8.64 0.68
C PHE A 29 -7.56 -7.32 0.94
N GLU A 30 -8.26 -6.80 -0.08
CA GLU A 30 -9.08 -5.59 0.04
C GLU A 30 -10.21 -5.77 1.06
N GLU A 31 -10.89 -6.91 1.05
CA GLU A 31 -11.94 -7.27 2.02
C GLU A 31 -11.40 -7.33 3.45
N ARG A 32 -10.25 -7.97 3.67
CA ARG A 32 -9.59 -8.02 5.00
C ARG A 32 -9.22 -6.63 5.48
N ARG A 33 -8.65 -5.80 4.61
CA ARG A 33 -8.28 -4.42 4.92
C ARG A 33 -9.51 -3.59 5.29
N ASN A 34 -10.58 -3.66 4.50
CA ASN A 34 -11.83 -2.95 4.76
C ASN A 34 -12.46 -3.38 6.08
N LYS A 35 -12.43 -4.69 6.39
CA LYS A 35 -12.92 -5.22 7.67
C LYS A 35 -12.11 -4.69 8.86
N ALA A 36 -10.79 -4.58 8.73
CA ALA A 36 -9.94 -4.00 9.76
C ALA A 36 -10.28 -2.52 10.00
N ILE A 37 -10.40 -1.73 8.93
CA ILE A 37 -10.80 -0.31 8.99
C ILE A 37 -12.16 -0.17 9.67
N MET A 38 -13.16 -0.97 9.26
CA MET A 38 -14.48 -0.95 9.88
C MET A 38 -14.43 -1.29 11.36
N ARG A 39 -13.67 -2.33 11.75
CA ARG A 39 -13.50 -2.71 13.15
C ARG A 39 -12.87 -1.58 13.95
N ASP A 40 -11.84 -0.93 13.42
CA ASP A 40 -11.16 0.17 14.10
C ASP A 40 -12.08 1.39 14.23
N TYR A 41 -12.88 1.70 13.21
CA TYR A 41 -13.94 2.72 13.27
C TYR A 41 -14.96 2.43 14.38
N PHE A 42 -15.53 1.23 14.43
CA PHE A 42 -16.49 0.87 15.47
C PHE A 42 -15.85 0.82 16.87
N LYS A 43 -14.58 0.43 16.97
CA LYS A 43 -13.81 0.46 18.22
C LYS A 43 -13.61 1.89 18.70
N LEU A 44 -13.31 2.83 17.80
CA LEU A 44 -13.19 4.24 18.11
C LEU A 44 -14.54 4.84 18.54
N LYS A 45 -15.62 4.53 17.82
CA LYS A 45 -16.99 4.94 18.18
C LYS A 45 -17.43 4.39 19.54
N LYS A 46 -17.08 3.14 19.85
CA LYS A 46 -17.35 2.55 21.18
C LYS A 46 -16.51 3.25 22.26
N LYS A 47 -15.23 3.51 21.99
CA LYS A 47 -14.31 4.20 22.92
C LYS A 47 -14.77 5.64 23.21
N SER A 48 -15.28 6.37 22.22
CA SER A 48 -15.84 7.71 22.43
C SER A 48 -17.12 7.67 23.27
N ASN A 49 -18.01 6.69 23.04
CA ASN A 49 -19.23 6.53 23.83
C ASN A 49 -18.96 6.04 25.27
N SER A 50 -17.89 5.27 25.50
CA SER A 50 -17.50 4.82 26.84
C SER A 50 -16.70 5.86 27.64
N ASN A 51 -16.30 6.97 27.03
CA ASN A 51 -15.63 8.09 27.68
C ASN A 51 -16.60 9.26 27.98
N ASP A 52 -17.90 9.03 27.88
CA ASP A 52 -18.93 9.99 28.30
C ASP A 52 -19.28 9.74 29.78
N PRO A 53 -18.93 10.64 30.72
CA PRO A 53 -19.22 10.46 32.13
C PRO A 53 -20.65 10.95 32.41
N SER A 54 -21.65 10.14 32.06
CA SER A 54 -23.02 10.34 32.55
C SER A 54 -23.54 9.11 33.30
N ASN A 55 -22.67 8.46 34.08
CA ASN A 55 -23.13 7.70 35.24
C ASN A 55 -21.96 7.38 36.17
N SER A 56 -21.95 7.94 37.38
CA SER A 56 -21.45 7.38 38.65
C SER A 56 -20.89 8.49 39.54
N GLU A 57 -21.49 8.58 40.73
CA GLU A 57 -21.26 9.53 41.79
C GLU A 57 -19.89 9.36 42.49
N ASN A 58 -19.44 10.46 43.11
CA ASN A 58 -18.45 10.58 44.20
C ASN A 58 -16.94 10.61 43.87
N GLY A 59 -16.31 11.75 44.20
CA GLY A 59 -14.87 11.88 44.49
C GLY A 59 -14.27 13.25 44.11
N PRO A 60 -13.90 14.13 45.06
CA PRO A 60 -13.32 15.43 44.76
C PRO A 60 -11.79 15.34 44.67
N ASN A 61 -11.20 15.73 43.53
CA ASN A 61 -9.78 16.08 43.51
C ASN A 61 -9.56 17.29 42.59
N GLN A 62 -9.27 18.42 43.22
CA GLN A 62 -9.09 19.71 42.60
C GLN A 62 -7.65 19.83 42.10
N GLN A 63 -7.45 19.71 40.78
CA GLN A 63 -6.32 20.32 40.10
C GLN A 63 -6.87 21.29 39.07
N ALA A 64 -6.65 22.58 39.34
CA ALA A 64 -7.12 23.69 38.54
C ALA A 64 -6.41 23.71 37.16
N THR A 65 -6.95 22.99 36.19
CA THR A 65 -6.70 23.26 34.77
C THR A 65 -7.71 24.30 34.30
N GLN A 66 -7.22 25.47 33.88
CA GLN A 66 -8.02 26.55 33.29
C GLN A 66 -9.08 25.98 32.32
N PRO A 67 -10.34 26.46 32.35
CA PRO A 67 -11.39 25.94 31.49
C PRO A 67 -11.04 26.24 30.03
N VAL A 68 -10.64 25.22 29.28
CA VAL A 68 -10.46 25.34 27.83
C VAL A 68 -11.83 25.69 27.26
N LYS A 69 -11.99 26.94 26.79
CA LYS A 69 -13.23 27.40 26.16
C LYS A 69 -13.51 26.49 24.97
N ARG A 70 -14.48 25.58 25.12
CA ARG A 70 -14.88 24.69 24.02
C ARG A 70 -15.47 25.57 22.93
N LEU A 71 -14.90 25.46 21.73
CA LEU A 71 -15.39 26.18 20.55
C LEU A 71 -16.84 25.78 20.30
N ASN A 72 -17.66 26.72 19.82
CA ASN A 72 -19.03 26.46 19.41
C ASN A 72 -19.04 25.37 18.32
N ALA A 73 -20.07 24.52 18.28
CA ALA A 73 -20.25 23.47 17.27
C ALA A 73 -20.06 23.99 15.83
N TYR A 74 -20.52 25.22 15.55
CA TYR A 74 -20.31 25.87 14.26
C TYR A 74 -18.82 26.15 13.96
N GLN A 75 -18.07 26.64 14.95
CA GLN A 75 -16.63 26.93 14.82
C GLN A 75 -15.83 25.63 14.66
N GLN A 76 -16.22 24.56 15.34
CA GLN A 76 -15.61 23.23 15.16
C GLN A 76 -15.83 22.70 13.74
N ALA A 77 -17.06 22.79 13.22
CA ALA A 77 -17.38 22.37 11.86
C ALA A 77 -16.59 23.15 10.79
N GLN A 78 -16.40 24.47 10.99
CA GLN A 78 -15.59 25.29 10.09
C GLN A 78 -14.12 24.85 10.07
N GLN A 79 -13.53 24.62 11.25
CA GLN A 79 -12.15 24.13 11.35
C GLN A 79 -11.96 22.75 10.72
N GLU A 80 -12.91 21.83 10.90
CA GLU A 80 -12.88 20.51 10.27
C GLU A 80 -12.98 20.60 8.75
N PHE A 81 -13.83 21.49 8.24
CA PHE A 81 -13.95 21.75 6.79
C PHE A 81 -12.63 22.26 6.21
N GLU A 82 -11.99 23.22 6.86
CA GLU A 82 -10.70 23.77 6.44
C GLU A 82 -9.60 22.69 6.47
N LYS A 83 -9.53 21.90 7.55
CA LYS A 83 -8.60 20.77 7.65
C LYS A 83 -8.81 19.76 6.52
N ARG A 84 -10.06 19.38 6.24
CA ARG A 84 -10.39 18.43 5.17
C ARG A 84 -10.04 18.98 3.79
N LYS A 85 -10.19 20.29 3.58
CA LYS A 85 -9.78 20.98 2.36
C LYS A 85 -8.26 20.93 2.20
N GLN A 86 -7.50 21.23 3.26
CA GLN A 86 -6.03 21.18 3.25
C GLN A 86 -5.51 19.75 3.03
N GLU A 87 -6.07 18.76 3.72
CA GLU A 87 -5.70 17.34 3.55
C GLU A 87 -5.97 16.87 2.11
N ALA A 88 -7.10 17.28 1.52
CA ALA A 88 -7.40 16.95 0.13
C ALA A 88 -6.40 17.54 -0.86
N VAL A 89 -5.88 18.75 -0.60
CA VAL A 89 -4.82 19.37 -1.40
C VAL A 89 -3.49 18.63 -1.20
N ALA A 90 -3.07 18.42 0.04
CA ALA A 90 -1.84 17.70 0.37
C ALA A 90 -1.82 16.29 -0.24
N ARG A 91 -2.93 15.55 -0.18
CA ARG A 91 -3.06 14.23 -0.78
C ARG A 91 -2.91 14.25 -2.30
N LYS A 92 -3.41 15.29 -2.97
CA LYS A 92 -3.25 15.45 -4.42
C LYS A 92 -1.80 15.75 -4.78
N GLU A 93 -1.13 16.60 -4.02
CA GLU A 93 0.28 16.93 -4.22
C GLU A 93 1.19 15.71 -3.99
N GLU A 94 0.98 14.96 -2.91
CA GLU A 94 1.75 13.73 -2.65
C GLU A 94 1.54 12.70 -3.76
N ALA A 95 0.29 12.51 -4.22
CA ALA A 95 -0.01 11.61 -5.33
C ALA A 95 0.64 12.06 -6.65
N ALA A 96 0.73 13.36 -6.91
CA ALA A 96 1.42 13.91 -8.07
C ALA A 96 2.94 13.64 -7.99
N LYS A 97 3.57 13.94 -6.86
CA LYS A 97 5.00 13.66 -6.63
C LYS A 97 5.33 12.19 -6.81
N ARG A 98 4.54 11.30 -6.18
CA ARG A 98 4.71 9.85 -6.34
C ARG A 98 4.58 9.39 -7.79
N ARG A 99 3.65 9.98 -8.55
CA ARG A 99 3.47 9.64 -9.97
C ARG A 99 4.68 10.08 -10.80
N GLU A 100 5.24 11.25 -10.50
CA GLU A 100 6.45 11.77 -11.14
C GLU A 100 7.67 10.90 -10.84
N GLU A 101 7.88 10.52 -9.58
CA GLU A 101 8.95 9.59 -9.17
C GLU A 101 8.85 8.25 -9.91
N ILE A 102 7.65 7.67 -9.99
CA ILE A 102 7.41 6.42 -10.73
C ILE A 102 7.71 6.61 -12.22
N LYS A 103 7.26 7.72 -12.81
CA LYS A 103 7.51 8.04 -14.23
C LYS A 103 8.99 8.19 -14.51
N GLU A 104 9.73 8.88 -13.63
CA GLU A 104 11.17 9.05 -13.75
C GLU A 104 11.92 7.72 -13.63
N ALA A 105 11.59 6.90 -12.62
CA ALA A 105 12.17 5.58 -12.44
C ALA A 105 11.91 4.67 -13.67
N MET A 106 10.70 4.72 -14.23
CA MET A 106 10.34 3.99 -15.44
C MET A 106 11.12 4.50 -16.67
N GLY A 107 11.31 5.82 -16.80
CA GLY A 107 12.14 6.43 -17.84
C GLY A 107 13.58 5.92 -17.79
N LYS A 108 14.22 6.00 -16.62
CA LYS A 108 15.59 5.48 -16.40
C LYS A 108 15.70 3.99 -16.73
N TYR A 109 14.71 3.19 -16.34
CA TYR A 109 14.67 1.76 -16.67
C TYR A 109 14.57 1.52 -18.18
N ASN A 110 13.67 2.23 -18.86
CA ASN A 110 13.45 2.11 -20.30
C ASN A 110 14.70 2.53 -21.10
N GLU A 111 15.38 3.59 -20.69
CA GLU A 111 16.64 4.03 -21.28
C GLU A 111 17.74 2.98 -21.13
N LYS A 112 17.93 2.44 -19.93
CA LYS A 112 18.90 1.35 -19.68
C LYS A 112 18.57 0.13 -20.53
N LYS A 113 17.30 -0.24 -20.64
CA LYS A 113 16.82 -1.35 -21.47
C LYS A 113 17.10 -1.10 -22.95
N LYS A 114 16.84 0.11 -23.45
CA LYS A 114 17.11 0.50 -24.84
C LYS A 114 18.61 0.39 -25.17
N LYS A 115 19.48 0.99 -24.35
CA LYS A 115 20.94 0.91 -24.50
C LYS A 115 21.43 -0.54 -24.54
N LYS A 116 20.92 -1.38 -23.64
CA LYS A 116 21.26 -2.82 -23.60
C LYS A 116 20.77 -3.56 -24.87
N MET A 117 19.56 -3.26 -25.33
CA MET A 117 19.03 -3.83 -26.57
C MET A 117 19.85 -3.38 -27.78
N ASP A 118 20.31 -2.12 -27.81
CA ASP A 118 21.15 -1.59 -28.88
C ASP A 118 22.49 -2.35 -29.00
N ILE A 119 23.11 -2.69 -27.88
CA ILE A 119 24.31 -3.53 -27.84
C ILE A 119 24.01 -4.95 -28.36
N ILE A 120 22.91 -5.54 -27.91
CA ILE A 120 22.54 -6.92 -28.29
C ILE A 120 22.15 -6.98 -29.77
N ARG A 121 21.44 -6.02 -30.32
CA ARG A 121 20.97 -6.08 -31.72
C ARG A 121 22.10 -5.87 -32.74
N LYS A 122 23.22 -5.26 -32.35
CA LYS A 122 24.36 -5.01 -33.25
C LYS A 122 24.91 -6.31 -33.81
N LYS A 123 25.04 -6.35 -35.13
CA LYS A 123 25.52 -7.49 -35.92
C LYS A 123 26.59 -7.03 -36.91
N THR A 124 27.49 -7.94 -37.27
CA THR A 124 28.46 -7.77 -38.34
C THR A 124 27.77 -7.89 -39.71
N LYS A 125 28.48 -7.57 -40.79
CA LYS A 125 27.96 -7.71 -42.17
C LYS A 125 27.45 -9.13 -42.48
N LYS A 126 28.02 -10.16 -41.83
CA LYS A 126 27.61 -11.57 -41.97
C LYS A 126 26.48 -11.98 -41.00
N GLY A 127 25.82 -11.02 -40.34
CA GLY A 127 24.69 -11.26 -39.43
C GLY A 127 25.07 -11.83 -38.06
N GLN A 128 26.36 -12.11 -37.82
CA GLN A 128 26.84 -12.55 -36.52
C GLN A 128 26.80 -11.41 -35.51
N PRO A 129 26.55 -11.69 -34.22
CA PRO A 129 26.57 -10.66 -33.20
C PRO A 129 27.95 -10.01 -33.07
N VAL A 130 27.99 -8.69 -32.87
CA VAL A 130 29.25 -8.00 -32.54
C VAL A 130 29.64 -8.38 -31.11
N MET A 131 30.72 -9.17 -30.97
CA MET A 131 31.10 -9.77 -29.69
C MET A 131 31.76 -8.80 -28.71
N LYS A 132 32.52 -7.80 -29.19
CA LYS A 132 33.27 -6.85 -28.34
C LYS A 132 32.39 -6.22 -27.25
N GLU A 133 31.32 -5.53 -27.63
CA GLU A 133 30.43 -4.84 -26.69
C GLU A 133 29.65 -5.80 -25.78
N ARG A 134 29.35 -7.01 -26.27
CA ARG A 134 28.65 -8.04 -25.49
C ARG A 134 29.56 -8.62 -24.40
N LEU A 135 30.83 -8.82 -24.72
CA LEU A 135 31.85 -9.29 -23.77
C LEU A 135 32.11 -8.25 -22.68
N GLU A 136 32.24 -6.96 -23.04
CA GLU A 136 32.35 -5.86 -22.07
C GLU A 136 31.13 -5.83 -21.11
N SER A 137 29.90 -5.96 -21.65
CA SER A 137 28.70 -6.04 -20.82
C SER A 137 28.64 -7.28 -19.93
N LEU A 138 29.24 -8.40 -20.35
CA LEU A 138 29.30 -9.63 -19.55
C LEU A 138 30.31 -9.48 -18.42
N TYR A 139 31.50 -8.95 -18.72
CA TYR A 139 32.54 -8.66 -17.75
C TYR A 139 32.02 -7.75 -16.63
N GLU A 140 31.35 -6.65 -16.98
CA GLU A 140 30.71 -5.74 -16.02
C GLU A 140 29.73 -6.44 -15.07
N LYS A 141 28.99 -7.46 -15.53
CA LYS A 141 28.07 -8.22 -14.68
C LYS A 141 28.81 -9.15 -13.74
N ILE A 142 29.83 -9.85 -14.24
CA ILE A 142 30.65 -10.77 -13.44
C ILE A 142 31.38 -9.98 -12.35
N LYS A 143 31.97 -8.83 -12.71
CA LYS A 143 32.63 -7.94 -11.75
C LYS A 143 31.66 -7.53 -10.63
N LYS A 144 30.44 -7.09 -10.98
CA LYS A 144 29.41 -6.71 -10.00
C LYS A 144 28.93 -7.86 -9.13
N SER A 145 28.78 -9.07 -9.67
CA SER A 145 28.39 -10.22 -8.85
C SER A 145 29.49 -10.58 -7.86
N VAL A 146 30.75 -10.58 -8.30
CA VAL A 146 31.90 -10.86 -7.42
C VAL A 146 32.04 -9.80 -6.31
N GLU A 147 31.83 -8.52 -6.63
CA GLU A 147 31.82 -7.44 -5.63
C GLU A 147 30.66 -7.55 -4.61
N GLN A 148 29.51 -8.09 -5.04
CA GLN A 148 28.35 -8.28 -4.16
C GLN A 148 28.48 -9.51 -3.25
N ASP A 149 29.07 -10.60 -3.76
CA ASP A 149 29.27 -11.83 -2.99
C ASP A 149 30.48 -11.74 -2.03
N GLY A 150 31.40 -10.80 -2.28
CA GLY A 150 32.57 -10.56 -1.44
C GLY A 150 32.40 -9.51 -0.33
N SER A 151 31.21 -8.89 -0.22
CA SER A 151 30.90 -7.83 0.76
C SER A 151 29.95 -8.30 1.88
#